data_AF-A0A7C1RXD7-F1
#
_entry.id   AF-A0A7C1RXD7-F1
#
_cell.length_a   1.000
_cell.length_b   1.000
_cell.length_c   1.000
_cell.angle_alpha   90.00
_cell.angle_beta   90.00
_cell.angle_gamma   90.00
#
_symmetry.space_group_name_H-M   'P 1'
#
loop_
_entity.id
_entity.type
_entity.pdbx_description
1 polymer ?
#
loop_
_entity_poly.entity_id
_entity_poly.type
_entity_poly.pdbx_seq_one_letter_code
_entity_poly.pdbx_strand_id
1 'polypeptide(L)'
;MKISGSGKLSEGKIDEDLQSSGSVRLQGDFECMGLRSSGSLRGAGNLTVHGDVKSSGSFRLAKHLRGDGNGRFSGSTTVGGAILIEGVLVNSGSLSVGLKVE
;
A
#
# COMPACT_ATOMS: atom_id res chain seq x y z
N MET A 1 13.02 -5.52 0.26
CA MET A 1 13.41 -4.19 0.79
C MET A 1 12.79 -3.86 2.16
N LYS A 2 13.58 -3.43 3.17
CA LYS A 2 13.09 -3.02 4.51
C LYS A 2 13.41 -1.56 4.85
N ILE A 3 12.45 -0.81 5.39
CA ILE A 3 12.60 0.60 5.80
C ILE A 3 12.06 0.79 7.23
N SER A 4 12.95 1.01 8.19
CA SER A 4 12.58 1.22 9.61
C SER A 4 12.50 2.70 10.03
N GLY A 5 13.18 3.59 9.32
CA GLY A 5 13.19 5.04 9.58
C GLY A 5 12.31 5.82 8.60
N SER A 6 12.86 6.87 8.00
CA SER A 6 12.19 7.58 6.91
C SER A 6 12.77 7.18 5.56
N GLY A 7 11.91 6.89 4.59
CA GLY A 7 12.30 6.49 3.23
C GLY A 7 11.52 7.27 2.19
N LYS A 8 12.18 7.65 1.10
CA LYS A 8 11.53 8.19 -0.11
C LYS A 8 11.87 7.26 -1.27
N LEU A 9 10.84 6.80 -1.95
CA LEU A 9 10.94 6.06 -3.19
C LEU A 9 10.32 6.93 -4.28
N SER A 10 11.01 7.13 -5.38
CA SER A 10 10.52 7.99 -6.46
C SER A 10 9.42 7.27 -7.21
N GLU A 11 9.80 6.48 -8.20
CA GLU A 11 8.96 5.59 -8.98
C GLU A 11 9.81 4.37 -9.33
N GLY A 12 9.18 3.25 -9.62
CA GLY A 12 9.88 2.05 -10.06
C GLY A 12 9.34 0.76 -9.48
N LYS A 13 10.05 -0.32 -9.78
CA LYS A 13 9.67 -1.68 -9.43
C LYS A 13 10.77 -2.31 -8.58
N ILE A 14 10.38 -3.08 -7.57
CA ILE A 14 11.27 -4.00 -6.87
C ILE A 14 10.73 -5.42 -6.98
N ASP A 15 11.60 -6.38 -7.30
CA ASP A 15 11.24 -7.81 -7.34
C ASP A 15 11.32 -8.47 -5.95
N GLU A 16 11.01 -7.71 -4.90
CA GLU A 16 11.00 -8.16 -3.51
C GLU A 16 9.84 -7.53 -2.72
N ASP A 17 9.61 -8.04 -1.51
CA ASP A 17 8.66 -7.45 -0.56
C ASP A 17 9.17 -6.11 -0.01
N LEU A 18 8.29 -5.11 0.03
CA LEU A 18 8.49 -3.86 0.74
C LEU A 18 7.96 -3.97 2.18
N GLN A 19 8.84 -3.94 3.16
CA GLN A 19 8.49 -3.90 4.57
C GLN A 19 8.83 -2.55 5.19
N SER A 20 7.84 -1.84 5.71
CA SER A 20 8.03 -0.55 6.37
C SER A 20 7.45 -0.54 7.78
N SER A 21 8.31 -0.24 8.76
CA SER A 21 7.88 0.07 10.13
C SER A 21 7.98 1.57 10.45
N GLY A 22 8.51 2.38 9.53
CA GLY A 22 8.72 3.81 9.69
C GLY A 22 7.82 4.65 8.80
N SER A 23 8.35 5.75 8.24
CA SER A 23 7.61 6.66 7.35
C SER A 23 8.13 6.58 5.92
N VAL A 24 7.33 6.05 5.00
CA VAL A 24 7.67 5.91 3.58
C VAL A 24 6.83 6.85 2.72
N ARG A 25 7.49 7.53 1.78
CA ARG A 25 6.83 8.31 0.73
C ARG A 25 7.15 7.74 -0.64
N LEU A 26 6.14 7.37 -1.41
CA LEU A 26 6.22 7.00 -2.82
C LEU A 26 5.81 8.25 -3.64
N GLN A 27 6.71 8.80 -4.45
CA GLN A 27 6.44 10.05 -5.19
C GLN A 27 5.74 9.83 -6.53
N GLY A 28 5.87 8.64 -7.10
CA GLY A 28 5.25 8.21 -8.34
C GLY A 28 4.66 6.81 -8.22
N ASP A 29 4.53 6.17 -9.37
CA ASP A 29 3.96 4.83 -9.46
C ASP A 29 5.01 3.81 -9.00
N PHE A 30 4.60 2.86 -8.15
CA PHE A 30 5.51 1.90 -7.55
C PHE A 30 4.96 0.48 -7.62
N GLU A 31 5.85 -0.48 -7.84
CA GLU A 31 5.51 -1.89 -7.97
C GLU A 31 6.40 -2.75 -7.06
N CYS A 32 5.81 -3.72 -6.37
CA CYS A 32 6.55 -4.66 -5.51
C CYS A 32 5.90 -6.04 -5.45
N MET A 33 6.63 -7.05 -4.97
CA MET A 33 6.10 -8.41 -4.85
C MET A 33 5.16 -8.59 -3.65
N GLY A 34 5.34 -7.78 -2.60
CA GLY A 34 4.53 -7.84 -1.39
C GLY A 34 4.68 -6.56 -0.60
N LEU A 35 3.65 -6.19 0.16
CA LEU A 35 3.68 -4.97 0.97
C LEU A 35 3.31 -5.25 2.41
N ARG A 36 4.17 -4.84 3.34
CA ARG A 36 3.87 -4.83 4.77
C ARG A 36 4.22 -3.48 5.37
N SER A 37 3.21 -2.72 5.77
CA SER A 37 3.39 -1.42 6.41
C SER A 37 2.77 -1.39 7.80
N SER A 38 3.59 -1.32 8.84
CA SER A 38 3.12 -1.06 10.21
C SER A 38 3.27 0.41 10.63
N GLY A 39 4.05 1.20 9.88
CA GLY A 39 4.23 2.64 10.11
C GLY A 39 3.30 3.52 9.27
N SER A 40 3.83 4.61 8.70
CA SER A 40 3.10 5.48 7.78
C SER A 40 3.61 5.33 6.35
N LEU A 41 2.74 4.94 5.42
CA LEU A 41 3.04 4.91 4.00
C LEU A 41 2.16 5.93 3.28
N ARG A 42 2.78 6.81 2.49
CA ARG A 42 2.09 7.77 1.63
C ARG A 42 2.55 7.62 0.19
N GLY A 43 1.64 7.29 -0.72
CA GLY A 43 1.91 7.25 -2.16
C GLY A 43 1.17 8.34 -2.92
N ALA A 44 1.88 9.07 -3.76
CA ALA A 44 1.29 10.05 -4.68
C ALA A 44 0.85 9.41 -6.01
N GLY A 45 1.46 8.29 -6.41
CA GLY A 45 1.10 7.53 -7.60
C GLY A 45 0.22 6.31 -7.30
N ASN A 46 0.20 5.40 -8.27
CA ASN A 46 -0.38 4.07 -8.15
C ASN A 46 0.57 3.14 -7.37
N LEU A 47 -0.01 2.18 -6.65
CA LEU A 47 0.75 1.10 -6.03
C LEU A 47 0.24 -0.24 -6.54
N THR A 48 1.11 -0.98 -7.22
CA THR A 48 0.84 -2.35 -7.64
C THR A 48 1.62 -3.31 -6.76
N VAL A 49 0.94 -4.33 -6.23
CA VAL A 49 1.53 -5.36 -5.39
C VAL A 49 1.16 -6.72 -5.95
N HIS A 50 2.15 -7.49 -6.39
CA HIS A 50 1.90 -8.80 -7.02
C HIS A 50 1.59 -9.92 -6.01
N GLY A 51 1.52 -9.59 -4.73
CA GLY A 51 1.24 -10.51 -3.65
C GLY A 51 0.34 -9.86 -2.60
N ASP A 52 0.56 -10.25 -1.34
CA ASP A 52 -0.27 -9.75 -0.24
C ASP A 52 0.04 -8.28 0.11
N VAL A 53 -1.02 -7.52 0.37
CA VAL A 53 -0.95 -6.17 0.92
C VAL A 53 -1.37 -6.21 2.38
N LYS A 54 -0.49 -5.84 3.31
CA LYS A 54 -0.78 -5.80 4.75
C LYS A 54 -0.43 -4.44 5.30
N SER A 55 -1.42 -3.73 5.83
CA SER A 55 -1.20 -2.46 6.53
C SER A 55 -1.88 -2.43 7.88
N SER A 56 -1.10 -2.26 8.94
CA SER A 56 -1.61 -2.06 10.30
C SER A 56 -1.43 -0.63 10.82
N GLY A 57 -0.72 0.22 10.07
CA GLY A 57 -0.47 1.61 10.43
C GLY A 57 -1.32 2.61 9.64
N SER A 58 -0.72 3.72 9.20
CA SER A 58 -1.38 4.74 8.38
C SER A 58 -0.99 4.59 6.91
N PHE A 59 -1.91 4.15 6.07
CA PHE A 59 -1.71 3.94 4.65
C PHE A 59 -2.52 4.94 3.84
N ARG A 60 -1.86 5.75 3.02
CA ARG A 60 -2.50 6.75 2.17
C ARG A 60 -2.00 6.67 0.75
N LEU A 61 -2.88 6.47 -0.22
CA LEU A 61 -2.59 6.56 -1.65
C LEU A 61 -3.46 7.64 -2.28
N ALA A 62 -2.86 8.46 -3.14
CA ALA A 62 -3.61 9.48 -3.87
C ALA A 62 -4.37 8.87 -5.07
N LYS A 63 -3.79 7.86 -5.73
CA LYS A 63 -4.39 7.16 -6.88
C LYS A 63 -4.89 5.77 -6.48
N HIS A 64 -4.59 4.75 -7.29
CA HIS A 64 -5.14 3.41 -7.15
C HIS A 64 -4.19 2.48 -6.38
N LEU A 65 -4.78 1.52 -5.69
CA LEU A 65 -4.09 0.35 -5.14
C LEU A 65 -4.52 -0.88 -5.92
N ARG A 66 -3.55 -1.64 -6.44
CA ARG A 66 -3.77 -2.97 -7.01
C ARG A 66 -2.98 -4.00 -6.20
N GLY A 67 -3.65 -5.08 -5.80
CA GLY A 67 -3.05 -6.23 -5.15
C GLY A 67 -3.51 -7.52 -5.82
N ASP A 68 -2.57 -8.33 -6.30
CA ASP A 68 -2.90 -9.62 -6.93
C ASP A 68 -3.11 -10.72 -5.85
N GLY A 69 -2.65 -10.49 -4.62
CA GLY A 69 -2.87 -11.36 -3.46
C GLY A 69 -4.00 -10.90 -2.54
N ASN A 70 -3.88 -11.19 -1.23
CA ASN A 70 -4.87 -10.76 -0.23
C ASN A 70 -4.55 -9.35 0.29
N GLY A 71 -5.59 -8.55 0.54
CA GLY A 71 -5.46 -7.23 1.15
C GLY A 71 -5.93 -7.24 2.60
N ARG A 72 -5.06 -6.99 3.57
CA ARG A 72 -5.43 -6.89 5.00
C ARG A 72 -5.09 -5.51 5.55
N PHE A 73 -6.12 -4.78 5.94
CA PHE A 73 -6.02 -3.44 6.49
C PHE A 73 -6.59 -3.41 7.91
N SER A 74 -5.75 -3.18 8.91
CA SER A 74 -6.20 -3.08 10.31
C SER A 74 -5.98 -1.69 10.93
N GLY A 75 -5.25 -0.81 10.24
CA GLY A 75 -5.00 0.56 10.67
C GLY A 75 -5.93 1.57 10.01
N SER A 76 -5.40 2.72 9.60
CA SER A 76 -6.13 3.73 8.82
C SER A 76 -5.67 3.69 7.37
N THR A 77 -6.60 3.48 6.45
CA THR A 77 -6.36 3.31 5.02
C THR A 77 -7.19 4.34 4.26
N THR A 78 -6.52 5.17 3.47
CA THR A 78 -7.16 6.16 2.60
C THR A 78 -6.63 6.01 1.18
N VAL A 79 -7.49 5.72 0.23
CA VAL A 79 -7.12 5.58 -1.18
C VAL A 79 -7.99 6.54 -1.99
N GLY A 80 -7.37 7.54 -2.63
CA GLY A 80 -8.10 8.55 -3.40
C GLY A 80 -8.73 7.98 -4.67
N GLY A 81 -8.14 6.94 -5.25
CA GLY A 81 -8.67 6.20 -6.39
C GLY A 81 -9.49 4.97 -5.96
N ALA A 82 -9.25 3.87 -6.68
CA ALA A 82 -9.88 2.58 -6.42
C ALA A 82 -8.91 1.61 -5.73
N ILE A 83 -9.44 0.67 -4.97
CA ILE A 83 -8.71 -0.49 -4.44
C ILE A 83 -9.17 -1.70 -5.25
N LEU A 84 -8.24 -2.39 -5.89
CA LEU A 84 -8.48 -3.64 -6.61
C LEU A 84 -7.65 -4.73 -5.94
N ILE A 85 -8.30 -5.68 -5.28
CA ILE A 85 -7.64 -6.84 -4.66
C ILE A 85 -8.21 -8.10 -5.31
N GLU A 86 -7.39 -8.85 -6.05
CA GLU A 86 -7.83 -10.08 -6.71
C GLU A 86 -8.13 -11.21 -5.71
N GLY A 87 -7.44 -11.21 -4.56
CA GLY A 87 -7.68 -12.14 -3.46
C GLY A 87 -8.76 -11.65 -2.47
N VAL A 88 -8.60 -12.00 -1.19
CA VAL A 88 -9.54 -11.57 -0.15
C VAL A 88 -9.12 -10.22 0.42
N LEU A 89 -10.01 -9.23 0.36
CA LEU A 89 -9.88 -7.98 1.09
C LEU A 89 -10.53 -8.08 2.47
N VAL A 90 -9.73 -7.94 3.53
CA VAL A 90 -10.17 -7.85 4.92
C VAL A 90 -9.78 -6.48 5.47
N ASN A 91 -10.77 -5.68 5.83
CA ASN A 91 -10.56 -4.45 6.58
C ASN A 91 -11.19 -4.54 7.97
N SER A 92 -10.36 -4.38 9.00
CA SER A 92 -10.80 -4.27 10.40
C SER A 92 -10.54 -2.88 11.00
N GLY A 93 -9.98 -1.96 10.21
CA GLY A 93 -9.66 -0.60 10.62
C GLY A 93 -10.53 0.44 9.90
N SER A 94 -10.04 1.67 9.84
CA SER A 94 -10.68 2.74 9.07
C SER A 94 -10.29 2.61 7.60
N LEU A 95 -11.27 2.56 6.71
CA LEU A 95 -11.08 2.51 5.27
C LEU A 95 -11.89 3.61 4.60
N SER A 96 -11.21 4.47 3.85
CA SER A 96 -11.82 5.51 3.02
C SER A 96 -11.30 5.36 1.59
N VAL A 97 -12.22 5.22 0.64
CA VAL A 97 -11.90 5.02 -0.77
C VAL A 97 -12.66 6.03 -1.60
N GLY A 98 -11.97 6.77 -2.46
CA GLY A 98 -12.54 7.86 -3.23
C GLY A 98 -13.38 7.41 -4.43
N LEU A 99 -13.10 6.21 -4.97
CA LEU A 99 -13.85 5.63 -6.07
C LEU A 99 -14.60 4.37 -5.64
N LYS A 100 -13.98 3.20 -5.81
CA LYS A 100 -14.59 1.90 -5.53
C LYS A 100 -13.58 0.91 -4.97
N VAL A 101 -14.10 -0.14 -4.37
CA VAL A 101 -13.33 -1.29 -3.88
C VAL A 101 -13.82 -2.51 -4.65
N GLU A 102 -12.89 -3.22 -5.29
CA GLU A 102 -13.12 -4.45 -6.06
C GLU A 102 -12.25 -5.58 -5.52
#